data_AF-A0A662TAP2-F1
#
_entry.id   AF-A0A662TAP2-F1
#
_cell.length_a   1.000
_cell.length_b   1.000
_cell.length_c   1.000
_cell.angle_alpha   90.00
_cell.angle_beta   90.00
_cell.angle_gamma   90.00
#
_symmetry.space_group_name_H-M   'P 1'
#
loop_
_entity.id
_entity.type
_entity.pdbx_description
1 polymer ?
#
loop_
_entity_poly.entity_id
_entity_poly.type
_entity_poly.pdbx_seq_one_letter_code
_entity_poly.pdbx_strand_id
1 'polypeptide(L)'
;GVVLLTLPKNIIEAHVSDDTLIIVFDAPEEISYTLAKSKVTEAPAPAEYSYWIIGGIIIVAVIAIIIYLIRHRRIHGLDPLDREILEYLRRRGGRVLQTEIMNDLKVPKTTLWRHIKRLEEYGYIEVERVGRVNVIKLKE
;
A
#
# COMPACT_ATOMS: atom_id res chain seq x y z
N GLY A 1 -9.87 -43.90 -18.45
CA GLY A 1 -10.93 -44.74 -19.05
C GLY A 1 -10.32 -45.69 -20.07
N VAL A 2 -10.99 -46.77 -20.43
CA VAL A 2 -10.57 -47.63 -21.56
C VAL A 2 -11.22 -47.09 -22.83
N VAL A 3 -10.47 -46.99 -23.92
CA VAL A 3 -10.98 -46.57 -25.23
C VAL A 3 -10.77 -47.72 -26.21
N LEU A 4 -11.85 -48.21 -26.80
CA LEU A 4 -11.82 -49.23 -27.84
C LEU A 4 -11.37 -48.57 -29.16
N LEU A 5 -10.37 -49.15 -29.80
CA LEU A 5 -9.87 -48.72 -31.11
C LEU A 5 -10.56 -49.47 -32.25
N THR A 6 -11.09 -50.66 -31.97
CA THR A 6 -11.89 -51.46 -32.90
C THR A 6 -13.23 -51.84 -32.25
N LEU A 7 -14.31 -51.81 -33.05
CA LEU A 7 -15.65 -52.21 -32.61
C LEU A 7 -15.97 -53.61 -33.15
N PRO A 8 -16.40 -54.56 -32.29
CA PRO A 8 -16.79 -55.89 -32.74
C PRO A 8 -18.06 -55.82 -33.60
N LYS A 9 -18.14 -56.68 -34.62
CA LYS A 9 -19.26 -56.69 -35.58
C LYS A 9 -20.46 -57.48 -35.07
N ASN A 10 -20.23 -58.52 -34.27
CA ASN A 10 -21.27 -59.44 -33.80
C ASN A 10 -21.63 -59.18 -32.34
N ILE A 11 -22.10 -57.97 -32.04
CA ILE A 11 -22.54 -57.60 -30.68
C ILE A 11 -23.88 -58.27 -30.38
N ILE A 12 -23.89 -59.11 -29.35
CA ILE A 12 -25.09 -59.77 -28.82
C ILE A 12 -25.85 -58.80 -27.92
N GLU A 13 -25.13 -58.09 -27.06
CA GLU A 13 -25.71 -57.15 -26.11
C GLU A 13 -24.69 -56.07 -25.71
N ALA A 14 -25.15 -54.83 -25.56
CA ALA A 14 -24.35 -53.75 -25.00
C ALA A 14 -25.20 -52.94 -24.03
N HIS A 15 -24.77 -52.86 -22.77
CA HIS A 15 -25.43 -52.06 -21.74
C HIS A 15 -24.41 -51.39 -20.83
N VAL A 16 -24.83 -50.31 -20.18
CA VAL A 16 -24.02 -49.58 -19.21
C VAL A 16 -24.52 -49.91 -17.81
N SER A 17 -23.63 -50.46 -16.98
CA SER A 17 -23.90 -50.75 -15.56
C SER A 17 -22.82 -50.11 -14.71
N ASP A 18 -23.21 -49.32 -13.70
CA ASP A 18 -22.29 -48.66 -12.76
C ASP A 18 -21.11 -47.93 -13.44
N ASP A 19 -21.44 -47.12 -14.45
CA ASP A 19 -20.47 -46.35 -15.24
C ASP A 19 -19.46 -47.21 -16.05
N THR A 20 -19.73 -48.52 -16.15
CA THR A 20 -18.97 -49.49 -16.94
C THR A 20 -19.79 -49.93 -18.15
N LEU A 21 -19.23 -49.73 -19.34
CA LEU A 21 -19.82 -50.25 -20.58
C LEU A 21 -19.48 -51.75 -20.71
N ILE A 22 -20.50 -52.59 -20.68
CA ILE A 22 -20.38 -54.04 -20.89
C ILE A 22 -20.83 -54.34 -22.31
N ILE A 23 -19.95 -54.97 -23.10
CA ILE A 23 -20.22 -55.41 -24.48
C ILE A 23 -20.02 -56.91 -24.55
N VAL A 24 -21.06 -57.64 -24.94
CA VAL A 24 -21.04 -59.09 -25.16
C VAL A 24 -21.11 -59.34 -26.66
N PHE A 25 -20.17 -60.12 -27.19
CA PHE A 25 -20.05 -60.43 -28.61
C PHE A 25 -19.56 -61.86 -28.80
N ASP A 26 -19.78 -62.43 -30.00
CA ASP A 26 -19.36 -63.80 -30.32
C ASP A 26 -17.92 -63.87 -30.82
N ALA A 27 -17.19 -64.92 -30.41
CA ALA A 27 -15.79 -65.14 -30.76
C ALA A 27 -15.66 -66.04 -32.01
N PRO A 28 -14.53 -66.01 -32.76
CA PRO A 28 -13.30 -65.27 -32.51
C PRO A 28 -13.24 -63.91 -33.22
N GLU A 29 -13.09 -62.82 -32.46
CA GLU A 29 -12.91 -61.47 -32.98
C GLU A 29 -11.75 -60.76 -32.25
N GLU A 30 -10.91 -60.02 -32.98
CA GLU A 30 -9.73 -59.34 -32.43
C GLU A 30 -10.08 -57.90 -32.02
N ILE A 31 -9.87 -57.56 -30.75
CA ILE A 31 -10.18 -56.23 -30.20
C ILE A 31 -8.90 -55.53 -29.79
N SER A 32 -8.73 -54.30 -30.27
CA SER A 32 -7.66 -53.40 -29.86
C SER A 32 -8.21 -52.31 -28.95
N TYR A 33 -7.57 -52.07 -27.82
CA TYR A 33 -7.97 -51.04 -26.85
C TYR A 33 -6.75 -50.30 -26.30
N THR A 34 -6.99 -49.09 -25.81
CA THR A 34 -5.97 -48.27 -25.14
C THR A 34 -6.50 -47.68 -23.84
N LEU A 35 -5.59 -47.38 -22.92
CA LEU A 35 -5.91 -46.70 -21.67
C LEU A 35 -5.85 -45.19 -21.90
N ALA A 36 -7.01 -44.53 -21.90
CA ALA A 36 -7.08 -43.08 -21.88
C ALA A 36 -6.51 -42.56 -20.57
N LYS A 37 -5.34 -41.91 -20.67
CA LYS A 37 -4.76 -41.10 -19.61
C LYS A 37 -5.55 -39.79 -19.52
N SER A 38 -6.54 -39.75 -18.64
CA SER A 38 -7.24 -38.50 -18.34
C SER A 38 -6.22 -37.52 -17.76
N LYS A 39 -5.94 -36.46 -18.51
CA LYS A 39 -5.20 -35.32 -17.99
C LYS A 39 -6.14 -34.64 -17.01
N VAL A 40 -5.99 -34.95 -15.72
CA VAL A 40 -6.65 -34.18 -14.67
C VAL A 40 -6.11 -32.77 -14.82
N THR A 41 -6.92 -31.88 -15.38
CA THR A 41 -6.67 -30.45 -15.31
C THR A 41 -6.82 -30.11 -13.85
N GLU A 42 -5.71 -30.18 -13.11
CA GLU A 42 -5.63 -29.60 -11.77
C GLU A 42 -6.20 -28.19 -11.87
N ALA A 43 -7.28 -27.97 -11.13
CA ALA A 43 -7.82 -26.64 -10.93
C ALA A 43 -6.63 -25.74 -10.53
N PRO A 44 -6.47 -24.55 -11.15
CA PRO A 44 -5.36 -23.68 -10.83
C PRO A 44 -5.34 -23.49 -9.31
N ALA A 45 -4.25 -23.92 -8.68
CA ALA A 45 -4.07 -23.82 -7.24
C ALA A 45 -4.47 -22.39 -6.82
N PRO A 46 -5.28 -22.23 -5.77
CA PRO A 46 -5.68 -20.90 -5.32
C PRO A 46 -4.40 -20.10 -5.13
N ALA A 47 -4.29 -18.97 -5.83
CA ALA A 47 -3.10 -18.13 -5.78
C ALA A 47 -2.79 -17.87 -4.30
N GLU A 48 -1.68 -18.42 -3.81
CA GLU A 48 -1.17 -18.12 -2.48
C GLU A 48 -0.73 -16.67 -2.53
N TYR A 49 -1.66 -15.77 -2.18
CA TYR A 49 -1.31 -14.40 -1.86
C TYR A 49 -0.37 -14.48 -0.67
N SER A 50 0.92 -14.38 -0.97
CA SER A 50 1.99 -14.36 0.03
C SER A 50 1.65 -13.26 1.03
N TYR A 51 1.23 -13.65 2.23
CA TYR A 51 0.77 -12.77 3.30
C TYR A 51 1.78 -11.66 3.63
N TRP A 52 3.05 -11.85 3.26
CA TRP A 52 4.11 -10.86 3.30
C TRP A 52 3.84 -9.62 2.44
N ILE A 53 3.19 -9.75 1.28
CA ILE A 53 2.84 -8.62 0.40
C ILE A 53 1.72 -7.78 1.02
N ILE A 54 0.67 -8.44 1.51
CA ILE A 54 -0.46 -7.78 2.16
C ILE A 54 -0.01 -7.13 3.48
N GLY A 55 0.81 -7.83 4.28
CA GLY A 55 1.41 -7.31 5.50
C GLY A 55 2.34 -6.12 5.25
N GLY A 56 3.13 -6.16 4.17
CA GLY A 56 3.99 -5.06 3.76
C GLY A 56 3.22 -3.78 3.43
N ILE A 57 2.12 -3.89 2.68
CA ILE A 57 1.27 -2.72 2.34
C ILE A 57 0.64 -2.11 3.58
N ILE A 58 0.16 -2.94 4.52
CA ILE A 58 -0.43 -2.48 5.78
C ILE A 58 0.61 -1.73 6.61
N ILE A 59 1.84 -2.25 6.72
CA ILE A 59 2.93 -1.59 7.44
C ILE A 59 3.25 -0.22 6.85
N VAL A 60 3.36 -0.11 5.52
CA VAL A 60 3.63 1.19 4.87
C VAL A 60 2.50 2.18 5.12
N ALA A 61 1.24 1.75 5.03
CA ALA A 61 0.09 2.60 5.32
C ALA A 61 0.06 3.07 6.78
N VAL A 62 0.37 2.17 7.73
CA VAL A 62 0.45 2.50 9.16
C VAL A 62 1.59 3.49 9.43
N ILE A 63 2.77 3.29 8.83
CA ILE A 63 3.89 4.24 8.95
C ILE A 63 3.50 5.60 8.38
N ALA A 64 2.87 5.64 7.21
CA ALA A 64 2.41 6.89 6.61
C ALA A 64 1.38 7.61 7.49
N ILE A 65 0.44 6.88 8.09
CA ILE A 65 -0.54 7.41 9.04
C ILE A 65 0.14 7.93 10.31
N ILE A 66 1.10 7.20 10.87
CA ILE A 66 1.86 7.63 12.05
C ILE A 66 2.61 8.93 11.74
N ILE A 67 3.32 8.99 10.61
CA ILE A 67 4.03 10.20 10.17
C ILE A 67 3.04 11.36 9.97
N TYR A 68 1.90 11.11 9.33
CA TYR A 68 0.85 12.10 9.12
C TYR A 68 0.31 12.64 10.45
N LEU A 69 0.00 11.76 11.41
CA LEU A 69 -0.51 12.15 12.72
C LEU A 69 0.53 12.90 13.55
N ILE A 70 1.81 12.51 13.51
CA ILE A 70 2.89 13.24 14.18
C ILE A 70 3.05 14.65 13.57
N ARG A 71 3.01 14.77 12.25
CA ARG A 71 3.13 16.06 11.56
C ARG A 71 1.91 16.95 11.82
N HIS A 72 0.72 16.36 11.91
CA HIS A 72 -0.54 17.09 12.12
C HIS A 72 -0.74 17.52 13.59
N ARG A 73 -0.38 16.68 14.57
CA ARG A 73 -0.54 17.02 16.00
C ARG A 73 0.27 18.22 16.46
N ARG A 74 1.42 18.48 15.84
CA ARG A 74 2.23 19.64 16.22
C ARG A 74 1.47 20.95 15.95
N ILE A 75 0.64 21.02 14.88
CA ILE A 75 0.12 22.29 14.33
C ILE A 75 -1.09 22.82 15.10
N HIS A 76 -1.84 21.96 15.79
CA HIS A 76 -3.10 22.31 16.43
C HIS A 76 -2.98 23.01 17.80
N GLY A 77 -1.76 23.14 18.36
CA GLY A 77 -1.51 23.85 19.63
C GLY A 77 -0.99 25.28 19.47
N LEU A 78 -0.94 25.80 18.26
CA LEU A 78 -0.34 27.10 17.96
C LEU A 78 -1.34 28.23 18.22
N ASP A 79 -0.91 29.20 19.02
CA ASP A 79 -1.62 30.45 19.29
C ASP A 79 -1.84 31.19 17.95
N PRO A 80 -2.87 32.04 17.76
CA PRO A 80 -3.13 32.69 16.48
C PRO A 80 -1.91 33.44 15.92
N LEU A 81 -1.13 34.06 16.82
CA LEU A 81 0.11 34.74 16.45
C LEU A 81 1.23 33.79 15.98
N ASP A 82 1.32 32.58 16.54
CA ASP A 82 2.29 31.58 16.08
C ASP A 82 1.97 31.15 14.64
N ARG A 83 0.68 30.94 14.37
CA ARG A 83 0.19 30.59 13.04
C ARG A 83 0.52 31.70 12.03
N GLU A 84 0.29 32.95 12.43
CA GLU A 84 0.59 34.13 11.62
C GLU A 84 2.09 34.24 11.31
N ILE A 85 2.97 34.00 12.30
CA ILE A 85 4.43 33.98 12.09
C ILE A 85 4.84 32.88 11.10
N LEU A 86 4.31 31.66 11.25
CA LEU A 86 4.61 30.55 10.33
C LEU A 86 4.09 30.81 8.92
N GLU A 87 2.91 31.39 8.80
CA GLU A 87 2.32 31.71 7.51
C GLU A 87 3.09 32.85 6.82
N TYR A 88 3.51 33.86 7.58
CA TYR A 88 4.38 34.91 7.09
C TYR A 88 5.73 34.34 6.59
N LEU A 89 6.35 33.46 7.37
CA LEU A 89 7.57 32.75 6.95
C LEU A 89 7.36 31.94 5.65
N ARG A 90 6.24 31.20 5.54
CA ARG A 90 5.90 30.46 4.31
C ARG A 90 5.74 31.38 3.09
N ARG A 91 5.03 32.50 3.24
CA ARG A 91 4.79 33.47 2.15
C ARG A 91 6.09 34.12 1.67
N ARG A 92 7.07 34.31 2.56
CA ARG A 92 8.37 34.95 2.27
C ARG A 92 9.47 33.95 1.84
N GLY A 93 9.14 32.70 1.56
CA GLY A 93 10.11 31.70 1.08
C GLY A 93 10.92 31.02 2.20
N GLY A 94 10.37 30.98 3.42
CA GLY A 94 10.90 30.18 4.53
C GLY A 94 12.13 30.73 5.23
N ARG A 95 12.62 31.93 4.88
CA ARG A 95 13.77 32.57 5.55
C ARG A 95 13.58 34.08 5.65
N VAL A 96 13.48 34.60 6.87
CA VAL A 96 13.21 36.02 7.11
C VAL A 96 13.97 36.56 8.33
N LEU A 97 14.31 37.84 8.32
CA LEU A 97 14.91 38.53 9.47
C LEU A 97 13.89 38.76 10.58
N GLN A 98 14.29 38.62 11.84
CA GLN A 98 13.41 38.89 12.98
C GLN A 98 12.85 40.32 12.96
N THR A 99 13.65 41.29 12.51
CA THR A 99 13.23 42.70 12.40
C THR A 99 12.12 42.88 11.36
N GLU A 100 12.15 42.11 10.26
CA GLU A 100 11.10 42.18 9.24
C GLU A 100 9.78 41.61 9.77
N ILE A 101 9.82 40.48 10.49
CA ILE A 101 8.61 39.93 11.13
C ILE A 101 8.03 40.94 12.14
N MET A 102 8.89 41.58 12.94
CA MET A 102 8.48 42.56 13.94
C MET A 102 7.76 43.76 13.30
N ASN A 103 8.29 44.28 12.20
CA ASN A 103 7.73 45.42 11.49
C ASN A 103 6.43 45.06 10.75
N ASP A 104 6.41 43.92 10.06
CA ASP A 104 5.29 43.53 9.20
C ASP A 104 4.08 43.06 10.04
N LEU A 105 4.29 42.29 11.10
CA LEU A 105 3.22 41.83 12.00
C LEU A 105 2.91 42.83 13.12
N LYS A 106 3.63 43.97 13.20
CA LYS A 106 3.46 45.02 14.22
C LYS A 106 3.44 44.50 15.66
N VAL A 107 4.24 43.46 15.94
CA VAL A 107 4.31 42.82 17.27
C VAL A 107 5.53 43.30 18.05
N PRO A 108 5.40 43.55 19.38
CA PRO A 108 6.54 43.92 20.21
C PRO A 108 7.64 42.85 20.22
N LYS A 109 8.90 43.29 20.34
CA LYS A 109 10.09 42.41 20.33
C LYS A 109 10.04 41.28 21.36
N THR A 110 9.59 41.57 22.59
CA THR A 110 9.51 40.60 23.69
C THR A 110 8.43 39.55 23.44
N THR A 111 7.26 39.98 22.95
CA THR A 111 6.18 39.08 22.53
C THR A 111 6.65 38.19 21.41
N LEU A 112 7.15 38.76 20.32
CA LEU A 112 7.63 38.01 19.16
C LEU A 112 8.72 37.00 19.54
N TRP A 113 9.66 37.37 20.41
CA TRP A 113 10.71 36.47 20.88
C TRP A 113 10.16 35.25 21.62
N ARG A 114 9.15 35.43 22.49
CA ARG A 114 8.48 34.32 23.19
C ARG A 114 7.84 33.33 22.21
N HIS A 115 7.17 33.85 21.17
CA HIS A 115 6.53 33.04 20.14
C HIS A 115 7.56 32.31 19.25
N ILE A 116 8.64 33.00 18.85
CA ILE A 116 9.77 32.40 18.12
C ILE A 116 10.40 31.26 18.94
N LYS A 117 10.70 31.50 20.22
CA LYS A 117 11.27 30.48 21.12
C LYS A 117 10.38 29.24 21.21
N ARG A 118 9.07 29.43 21.37
CA ARG A 118 8.11 28.33 21.42
C ARG A 118 8.05 27.57 20.09
N LEU A 119 8.03 28.27 18.96
CA LEU A 119 8.06 27.66 17.62
C LEU A 119 9.36 26.90 17.34
N GLU A 120 10.50 27.40 17.85
CA GLU A 120 11.81 26.73 17.82
C GLU A 120 11.79 25.44 18.64
N GLU A 121 11.26 25.47 19.86
CA GLU A 121 11.09 24.29 20.73
C GLU A 121 10.18 23.22 20.11
N TYR A 122 9.10 23.61 19.45
CA TYR A 122 8.24 22.71 18.70
C TYR A 122 8.86 22.20 17.39
N GLY A 123 10.03 22.72 17.01
CA GLY A 123 10.80 22.31 15.85
C GLY A 123 10.21 22.80 14.52
N TYR A 124 9.46 23.90 14.53
CA TYR A 124 8.92 24.51 13.32
C TYR A 124 9.89 25.45 12.62
N ILE A 125 10.73 26.11 13.41
CA ILE A 125 11.65 27.12 12.94
C ILE A 125 13.02 26.91 13.55
N GLU A 126 14.02 27.45 12.89
CA GLU A 126 15.40 27.50 13.33
C GLU A 126 15.86 28.95 13.36
N VAL A 127 16.49 29.39 14.46
CA VAL A 127 17.02 30.74 14.60
C VAL A 127 18.52 30.72 14.40
N GLU A 128 18.98 31.32 13.30
CA GLU A 128 20.39 31.47 12.99
C GLU A 128 20.83 32.91 13.23
N ARG A 129 21.91 33.09 13.99
CA ARG A 129 22.48 34.43 14.20
C ARG A 129 23.43 34.77 13.06
N VAL A 130 23.03 35.70 12.19
CA VAL A 130 23.86 36.17 11.08
C VAL A 130 24.34 37.59 11.42
N GLY A 131 25.56 37.71 11.92
CA GLY A 131 26.16 38.98 12.34
C GLY A 131 25.46 39.59 13.56
N ARG A 132 24.85 40.77 13.39
CA ARG A 132 24.13 41.50 14.46
C ARG A 132 22.62 41.22 14.49
N VAL A 133 22.11 40.43 13.56
CA VAL A 133 20.68 40.16 13.40
C VAL A 133 20.39 38.67 13.49
N ASN A 134 19.16 38.35 13.92
CA ASN A 134 18.67 36.98 13.94
C ASN A 134 17.87 36.72 12.68
N VAL A 135 18.20 35.64 11.98
CA VAL A 135 17.50 35.12 10.81
C VAL A 135 16.69 33.92 11.26
N ILE A 136 15.43 33.90 10.90
CA ILE A 136 14.48 32.84 11.24
C ILE A 136 14.22 32.04 9.98
N LYS A 137 14.44 30.73 10.06
CA LYS A 137 14.22 29.77 8.97
C LYS A 137 13.08 28.83 9.32
N LEU A 138 12.23 28.52 8.37
CA LEU A 138 11.22 27.48 8.49
C LEU A 138 11.89 26.11 8.33
N LYS A 139 11.59 25.17 9.22
CA LYS A 139 12.06 23.79 9.17
C LYS A 139 11.05 22.94 8.39
N GLU A 140 11.51 22.24 7.36
CA GLU A 140 10.68 21.41 6.46
C GLU A 140 10.33 20.02 7.03
#